data_AF-A0A3G2CI47-F1
#
_entry.id   AF-A0A3G2CI47-F1
#
_cell.length_a   1.000
_cell.length_b   1.000
_cell.length_c   1.000
_cell.angle_alpha   90.00
_cell.angle_beta   90.00
_cell.angle_gamma   90.00
#
_symmetry.space_group_name_H-M   'P 1'
#
loop_
_entity.id
_entity.type
_entity.pdbx_description
1 polymer ?
#
loop_
_entity_poly.entity_id
_entity_poly.type
_entity_poly.pdbx_seq_one_letter_code
_entity_poly.pdbx_strand_id
1 'polypeptide(L)'
;QWVTLIQALAMRPGGPPHLRITLIDDDAVFTSAGGGGGGGLHIVGQQLTRLAESCNVPFEFLPAPAISAGEFNLEKLDIRPGEALAVNFAFQLHHMPDESVSTSNHRDRLLRLVKSLAPKVVTLVEQESNANTAAFFPRFLEALDYYASVFESIDVGLSRESRERIGVEQHCLARDIVNIIACEGDERVERHEVHGK
;
A
#
# COMPACT_ATOMS: atom_id res chain seq x y z
N GLN A 1 -3.59 -2.45 9.55
CA GLN A 1 -2.34 -1.84 10.02
C GLN A 1 -2.51 -0.92 11.24
N TRP A 2 -3.36 0.11 11.20
CA TRP A 2 -3.34 1.17 12.21
C TRP A 2 -4.04 0.83 13.54
N VAL A 3 -4.99 -0.11 13.54
CA VAL A 3 -5.72 -0.55 14.75
C VAL A 3 -4.76 -1.05 15.84
N THR A 4 -3.87 -1.97 15.47
CA THR A 4 -2.89 -2.55 16.41
C THR A 4 -1.85 -1.53 16.86
N LEU A 5 -1.47 -0.57 16.00
CA LEU A 5 -0.58 0.53 16.38
C LEU A 5 -1.21 1.44 17.43
N ILE A 6 -2.47 1.83 17.25
CA ILE A 6 -3.20 2.67 18.21
C ILE A 6 -3.29 1.97 19.57
N GLN A 7 -3.67 0.69 19.58
CA GLN A 7 -3.75 -0.12 20.81
C GLN A 7 -2.37 -0.24 21.49
N ALA A 8 -1.31 -0.47 20.73
CA ALA A 8 0.04 -0.57 21.28
C ALA A 8 0.52 0.77 21.88
N LEU A 9 0.22 1.90 21.23
CA LEU A 9 0.58 3.24 21.73
C LEU A 9 -0.20 3.59 23.00
N ALA A 10 -1.47 3.18 23.10
CA ALA A 10 -2.28 3.36 24.30
C ALA A 10 -1.66 2.67 25.54
N MET A 11 -1.02 1.51 25.34
CA MET A 11 -0.39 0.73 26.41
C MET A 11 1.06 1.12 26.71
N ARG A 12 1.60 2.14 26.03
CA ARG A 12 3.01 2.52 26.18
C ARG A 12 3.29 3.08 27.59
N PRO A 13 4.41 2.70 28.25
CA PRO A 13 4.85 3.33 29.49
C PRO A 13 5.02 4.86 29.31
N GLY A 14 4.45 5.65 30.22
CA GLY A 14 4.43 7.12 30.11
C GLY A 14 3.24 7.69 29.32
N GLY A 15 2.33 6.83 28.84
CA GLY A 15 1.10 7.22 28.15
C GLY A 15 1.25 7.37 26.63
N PRO A 16 0.10 7.43 25.93
CA PRO A 16 0.08 7.57 24.48
C PRO A 16 0.61 8.95 24.04
N PRO A 17 1.39 9.02 22.95
CA PRO A 17 1.69 10.29 22.31
C PRO A 17 0.48 10.80 21.53
N HIS A 18 0.55 12.05 21.06
CA HIS A 18 -0.32 12.48 19.97
C HIS A 18 0.05 11.71 18.69
N LEU A 19 -0.93 11.07 18.06
CA LEU A 19 -0.76 10.29 16.84
C LEU A 19 -1.46 11.00 15.68
N ARG A 20 -0.72 11.29 14.61
CA ARG A 20 -1.26 11.81 13.36
C ARG A 20 -1.01 10.82 12.24
N ILE A 21 -2.05 10.48 11.50
CA ILE A 21 -1.96 9.60 10.33
C ILE A 21 -2.37 10.40 9.10
N THR A 22 -1.42 10.60 8.20
CA THR A 22 -1.69 11.07 6.83
C THR A 22 -1.78 9.86 5.91
N LEU A 23 -2.96 9.57 5.39
CA LEU A 23 -3.17 8.47 4.46
C LEU A 23 -3.18 9.02 3.03
N ILE A 24 -2.25 8.53 2.23
CA ILE A 24 -2.20 8.78 0.79
C ILE A 24 -2.82 7.57 0.13
N ASP A 25 -3.80 7.79 -0.73
CA ASP A 25 -4.54 6.75 -1.41
C ASP A 25 -4.51 6.99 -2.91
N ASP A 26 -4.27 5.94 -3.68
CA ASP A 26 -4.30 5.99 -5.14
C ASP A 26 -5.74 5.72 -5.59
N ASP A 27 -6.35 6.69 -6.27
CA ASP A 27 -7.78 6.67 -6.68
C ASP A 27 -8.14 5.40 -7.47
N ALA A 28 -7.14 4.72 -8.07
CA ALA A 28 -7.27 3.47 -8.82
C ALA A 28 -7.73 2.26 -7.97
N VAL A 29 -7.37 2.20 -6.68
CA VAL A 29 -7.69 1.04 -5.83
C VAL A 29 -9.14 1.10 -5.34
N PHE A 30 -9.66 2.28 -5.01
CA PHE A 30 -11.05 2.43 -4.54
C PHE A 30 -12.09 2.52 -5.66
N THR A 31 -11.71 2.94 -6.86
CA THR A 31 -12.64 2.99 -8.02
C THR A 31 -12.92 1.62 -8.64
N SER A 32 -12.03 0.64 -8.46
CA SER A 32 -12.17 -0.71 -9.04
C SER A 32 -12.96 -1.69 -8.17
N ALA A 33 -13.22 -1.37 -6.90
CA ALA A 33 -14.03 -2.17 -5.98
C ALA A 33 -15.46 -1.63 -5.83
N GLY A 34 -16.12 -1.19 -6.91
CA GLY A 34 -17.58 -0.97 -6.98
C GLY A 34 -18.21 0.04 -5.99
N GLY A 35 -17.41 0.74 -5.18
CA GLY A 35 -17.85 1.74 -4.21
C GLY A 35 -17.35 3.12 -4.66
N GLY A 36 -18.25 3.91 -5.23
CA GLY A 36 -17.93 5.22 -5.79
C GLY A 36 -17.14 6.15 -4.84
N GLY A 37 -16.16 6.83 -5.43
CA GLY A 37 -15.52 8.09 -5.05
C GLY A 37 -15.53 8.51 -3.57
N GLY A 38 -14.34 8.60 -2.97
CA GLY A 38 -14.06 9.41 -1.78
C GLY A 38 -14.68 9.00 -0.44
N GLY A 39 -15.71 8.14 -0.43
CA GLY A 39 -16.39 7.71 0.80
C GLY A 39 -15.58 6.75 1.68
N GLY A 40 -14.76 5.88 1.07
CA GLY A 40 -13.98 4.87 1.78
C GLY A 40 -12.98 5.47 2.77
N LEU A 41 -12.20 6.47 2.32
CA LEU A 41 -11.18 7.12 3.14
C LEU A 41 -11.79 7.89 4.32
N HIS A 42 -12.95 8.51 4.13
CA HIS A 42 -13.68 9.19 5.19
C HIS A 42 -14.19 8.20 6.26
N ILE A 43 -14.74 7.06 5.84
CA ILE A 43 -15.20 6.01 6.74
C ILE A 43 -14.03 5.43 7.55
N VAL A 44 -12.90 5.14 6.89
CA VAL A 44 -11.67 4.66 7.56
C VAL A 44 -11.19 5.68 8.59
N GLY A 45 -11.10 6.95 8.22
CA GLY A 45 -10.72 8.02 9.14
C GLY A 45 -11.63 8.08 10.37
N GLN A 46 -12.94 8.03 10.15
CA GLN A 46 -13.92 8.05 11.25
C GLN A 46 -13.79 6.82 12.18
N GLN A 47 -13.56 5.64 11.62
CA GLN A 47 -13.35 4.42 12.41
C GLN A 47 -12.07 4.49 13.24
N LEU A 48 -10.97 4.99 12.66
CA LEU A 48 -9.70 5.16 13.38
C LEU A 48 -9.81 6.20 14.49
N THR A 49 -10.51 7.32 14.23
CA THR A 49 -10.74 8.34 15.26
C THR A 49 -11.53 7.78 16.44
N ARG A 50 -12.65 7.07 16.20
CA ARG A 50 -13.43 6.44 17.28
C ARG A 50 -12.62 5.41 18.06
N LEU A 51 -11.78 4.63 17.37
CA LEU A 51 -10.90 3.67 18.03
C LEU A 51 -9.88 4.38 18.93
N ALA A 52 -9.21 5.42 18.43
CA ALA A 52 -8.24 6.19 19.19
C ALA A 52 -8.88 6.86 20.42
N GLU A 53 -10.08 7.43 20.28
CA GLU A 53 -10.88 7.96 21.38
C GLU A 53 -11.17 6.88 22.43
N SER A 54 -11.61 5.70 22.01
CA SER A 54 -11.89 4.57 22.93
C SER A 54 -10.64 4.08 23.68
N CYS A 55 -9.45 4.31 23.10
CA CYS A 55 -8.16 3.97 23.68
C CYS A 55 -7.50 5.14 24.43
N ASN A 56 -8.16 6.31 24.54
CA ASN A 56 -7.61 7.55 25.10
C ASN A 56 -6.30 8.02 24.43
N VAL A 57 -6.17 7.80 23.11
CA VAL A 57 -5.03 8.26 22.31
C VAL A 57 -5.40 9.57 21.62
N PRO A 58 -4.68 10.69 21.87
CA PRO A 58 -4.89 11.93 21.11
C PRO A 58 -4.57 11.69 19.63
N PHE A 59 -5.51 11.97 18.73
CA PHE A 59 -5.45 11.48 17.37
C PHE A 59 -5.94 12.48 16.31
N GLU A 60 -5.25 12.50 15.18
CA GLU A 60 -5.59 13.29 14.00
C GLU A 60 -5.47 12.43 12.73
N PHE A 61 -6.48 12.47 11.86
CA PHE A 61 -6.48 11.77 10.58
C PHE A 61 -6.58 12.76 9.42
N LEU A 62 -5.63 12.69 8.49
CA LEU A 62 -5.54 13.57 7.33
C LEU A 62 -5.57 12.73 6.04
N PRO A 63 -6.64 12.80 5.25
CA PRO A 63 -6.62 12.26 3.90
C PRO A 63 -5.78 13.17 2.99
N ALA A 64 -4.77 12.61 2.32
CA ALA A 64 -3.98 13.31 1.31
C ALA A 64 -4.28 12.74 -0.09
N PRO A 65 -4.34 13.59 -1.13
CA PRO A 65 -4.63 13.13 -2.49
C PRO A 65 -3.53 12.21 -3.03
N ALA A 66 -3.94 11.37 -3.98
CA ALA A 66 -3.11 10.39 -4.66
C ALA A 66 -1.78 10.96 -5.17
N ILE A 67 -0.75 10.12 -5.11
CA ILE A 67 0.52 10.36 -5.77
C ILE A 67 0.35 9.98 -7.23
N SER A 68 -0.30 10.85 -8.02
CA SER A 68 -0.28 10.67 -9.47
C SER A 68 1.08 11.10 -10.01
N ALA A 69 1.79 10.16 -10.64
CA ALA A 69 2.89 10.37 -11.60
C ALA A 69 3.89 11.50 -11.27
N GLY A 70 4.26 11.68 -10.00
CA GLY A 70 5.35 12.57 -9.58
C GLY A 70 4.97 13.97 -9.09
N GLU A 71 3.68 14.29 -8.94
CA GLU A 71 3.26 15.53 -8.29
C GLU A 71 3.01 15.32 -6.79
N PHE A 72 4.08 15.37 -6.00
CA PHE A 72 3.98 15.40 -4.55
C PHE A 72 3.69 16.82 -4.07
N ASN A 73 2.48 17.05 -3.56
CA ASN A 73 2.23 18.23 -2.76
C ASN A 73 2.62 17.98 -1.30
N LEU A 74 3.86 18.31 -0.96
CA LEU A 74 4.40 18.19 0.40
C LEU A 74 3.60 18.97 1.44
N GLU A 75 2.98 20.09 1.06
CA GLU A 75 2.18 20.92 1.96
C GLU A 75 0.97 20.13 2.48
N LYS A 76 0.41 19.23 1.66
CA LYS A 76 -0.71 18.37 2.05
C LYS A 76 -0.34 17.25 3.02
N LEU A 77 0.96 16.98 3.23
CA LEU A 77 1.41 16.00 4.23
C LEU A 77 1.39 16.56 5.66
N ASP A 78 1.31 17.90 5.79
CA ASP A 78 1.27 18.63 7.06
C ASP A 78 2.35 18.15 8.04
N ILE A 79 3.61 18.18 7.61
CA ILE A 79 4.74 17.73 8.43
C ILE A 79 5.10 18.85 9.40
N ARG A 80 4.88 18.61 10.70
CA ARG A 80 5.06 19.61 11.75
C ARG A 80 6.41 19.44 12.47
N PRO A 81 7.18 20.53 12.68
CA PRO A 81 8.41 20.48 13.47
C PRO A 81 8.16 19.96 14.89
N GLY A 82 9.05 19.10 15.39
CA GLY A 82 8.95 18.50 16.73
C GLY A 82 8.24 17.15 16.77
N GLU A 83 7.57 16.74 15.68
CA GLU A 83 6.98 15.40 15.56
C GLU A 83 8.00 14.37 15.03
N ALA A 84 7.84 13.11 15.46
CA ALA A 84 8.60 12.01 14.90
C ALA A 84 7.87 11.45 13.66
N LEU A 85 8.49 11.57 12.48
CA LEU A 85 7.92 11.08 11.23
C LEU A 85 8.26 9.60 11.00
N ALA A 86 7.24 8.80 10.71
CA ALA A 86 7.37 7.44 10.17
C ALA A 86 6.68 7.39 8.80
N VAL A 87 7.31 6.75 7.82
CA VAL A 87 6.73 6.54 6.48
C VAL A 87 6.55 5.05 6.27
N ASN A 88 5.38 4.64 5.77
CA ASN A 88 5.07 3.25 5.51
C ASN A 88 4.59 3.05 4.08
N PHE A 89 5.38 2.33 3.29
CA PHE A 89 5.00 1.80 2.00
C PHE A 89 4.50 0.37 2.20
N ALA A 90 3.19 0.16 2.06
CA ALA A 90 2.61 -1.18 2.11
C ALA A 90 1.94 -1.46 0.77
N PHE A 91 2.57 -2.32 -0.03
CA PHE A 91 2.09 -2.76 -1.34
C PHE A 91 1.83 -1.58 -2.29
N GLN A 92 2.81 -0.67 -2.44
CA GLN A 92 2.63 0.57 -3.20
C GLN A 92 3.76 0.85 -4.19
N LEU A 93 5.02 0.50 -3.88
CA LEU A 93 6.14 0.88 -4.75
C LEU A 93 6.15 0.05 -6.03
N HIS A 94 5.59 -1.15 -6.04
CA HIS A 94 5.46 -1.97 -7.24
C HIS A 94 4.54 -1.33 -8.30
N HIS A 95 3.58 -0.47 -7.94
CA HIS A 95 2.75 0.26 -8.91
C HIS A 95 3.49 1.41 -9.61
N MET A 96 4.62 1.85 -9.06
CA MET A 96 5.36 2.97 -9.62
C MET A 96 6.23 2.52 -10.79
N PRO A 97 6.10 3.16 -11.98
CA PRO A 97 6.95 2.85 -13.13
C PRO A 97 8.43 3.04 -12.79
N ASP A 98 9.23 2.03 -13.13
CA ASP A 98 10.69 2.12 -13.06
C ASP A 98 11.27 2.70 -14.36
N GLU A 99 12.59 2.76 -14.44
CA GLU A 99 13.34 3.27 -15.59
C GLU A 99 13.14 2.48 -16.89
N SER A 100 12.67 1.23 -16.82
CA SER A 100 12.35 0.44 -18.02
C SER A 100 11.07 0.90 -18.71
N VAL A 101 10.21 1.62 -17.97
CA VAL A 101 8.92 2.12 -18.42
C VAL A 101 8.97 3.62 -18.65
N SER A 102 9.58 4.36 -17.72
CA SER A 102 9.61 5.82 -17.76
C SER A 102 10.97 6.37 -17.35
N THR A 103 11.57 7.18 -18.23
CA THR A 103 12.82 7.92 -17.95
C THR A 103 12.70 8.94 -16.83
N SER A 104 11.46 9.26 -16.42
CA SER A 104 11.17 10.10 -15.27
C SER A 104 11.65 9.52 -13.95
N ASN A 105 11.77 8.19 -13.81
CA ASN A 105 12.21 7.54 -12.58
C ASN A 105 11.39 8.00 -11.34
N HIS A 106 10.07 7.79 -11.42
CA HIS A 106 9.10 8.23 -10.42
C HIS A 106 9.38 7.64 -9.03
N ARG A 107 9.76 6.36 -8.99
CA ARG A 107 10.07 5.63 -7.76
C ARG A 107 11.24 6.25 -7.03
N ASP A 108 12.37 6.54 -7.70
CA ASP A 108 13.50 7.18 -7.02
C ASP A 108 13.18 8.59 -6.57
N ARG A 109 12.41 9.37 -7.33
CA ARG A 109 12.02 10.72 -6.92
C ARG A 109 11.22 10.68 -5.62
N LEU A 110 10.28 9.75 -5.51
CA LEU A 110 9.53 9.47 -4.29
C LEU A 110 10.46 9.10 -3.13
N LEU A 111 11.36 8.14 -3.33
CA LEU A 111 12.29 7.70 -2.28
C LEU A 111 13.24 8.82 -1.82
N ARG A 112 13.75 9.64 -2.76
CA ARG A 112 14.57 10.83 -2.45
C ARG A 112 13.77 11.88 -1.69
N LEU A 113 12.51 12.10 -2.06
CA LEU A 113 11.61 12.99 -1.36
C LEU A 113 11.40 12.53 0.08
N VAL A 114 11.01 11.26 0.29
CA VAL A 114 10.84 10.70 1.64
C VAL A 114 12.12 10.81 2.45
N LYS A 115 13.28 10.53 1.84
CA LYS A 115 14.58 10.74 2.50
C LYS A 115 14.80 12.20 2.91
N SER A 116 14.41 13.17 2.08
CA SER A 116 14.54 14.60 2.37
C SER A 116 13.69 15.06 3.56
N LEU A 117 12.62 14.34 3.88
CA LEU A 117 11.77 14.58 5.06
C LEU A 117 12.39 14.09 6.37
N ALA A 118 13.56 13.43 6.30
CA ALA A 118 14.30 12.89 7.44
C ALA A 118 13.44 12.05 8.41
N PRO A 119 12.68 11.04 7.91
CA PRO A 119 11.87 10.17 8.77
C PRO A 119 12.75 9.39 9.75
N LYS A 120 12.19 9.07 10.92
CA LYS A 120 12.83 8.22 11.93
C LYS A 120 12.85 6.75 11.49
N VAL A 121 11.85 6.35 10.72
CA VAL A 121 11.74 5.00 10.17
C VAL A 121 10.99 5.03 8.85
N VAL A 122 11.43 4.21 7.91
CA VAL A 122 10.67 3.86 6.71
C VAL A 122 10.41 2.36 6.76
N THR A 123 9.15 1.96 6.67
CA THR A 123 8.74 0.57 6.53
C THR A 123 8.34 0.29 5.10
N LEU A 124 8.78 -0.86 4.59
CA LEU A 124 8.49 -1.33 3.25
C LEU A 124 7.93 -2.75 3.34
N VAL A 125 6.75 -2.95 2.76
CA VAL A 125 6.09 -4.25 2.63
C VAL A 125 5.70 -4.40 1.17
N GLU A 126 6.23 -5.43 0.52
CA GLU A 126 6.04 -5.69 -0.91
C GLU A 126 5.94 -7.20 -1.16
N GLN A 127 5.41 -7.58 -2.32
CA GLN A 127 5.34 -8.96 -2.77
C GLN A 127 6.71 -9.46 -3.23
N GLU A 128 7.14 -10.60 -2.71
CA GLU A 128 8.42 -11.22 -3.09
C GLU A 128 8.23 -12.09 -4.35
N SER A 129 8.27 -11.47 -5.53
CA SER A 129 8.26 -12.16 -6.83
C SER A 129 8.90 -11.30 -7.92
N ASN A 130 9.56 -11.91 -8.90
CA ASN A 130 10.14 -11.15 -10.02
C ASN A 130 9.14 -10.97 -11.17
N ALA A 131 8.11 -10.15 -10.94
CA ALA A 131 7.15 -9.82 -11.98
C ALA A 131 7.62 -8.67 -12.89
N ASN A 132 8.63 -7.88 -12.51
CA ASN A 132 8.97 -6.68 -13.27
C ASN A 132 10.02 -6.89 -14.38
N THR A 133 11.19 -7.45 -14.04
CA THR A 133 12.40 -7.40 -14.89
C THR A 133 12.49 -8.52 -15.93
N ALA A 134 11.64 -9.54 -15.78
CA ALA A 134 11.64 -10.70 -16.64
C ALA A 134 10.88 -10.47 -17.96
N ALA A 135 11.38 -11.06 -19.04
CA ALA A 135 10.62 -11.22 -20.29
C ALA A 135 9.33 -12.02 -20.04
N PHE A 136 8.39 -12.00 -20.98
CA PHE A 136 7.06 -12.58 -20.81
C PHE A 136 7.06 -14.03 -20.29
N PHE A 137 7.77 -14.95 -20.95
CA PHE A 137 7.69 -16.37 -20.59
C PHE A 137 8.24 -16.67 -19.18
N PRO A 138 9.44 -16.18 -18.78
CA PRO A 138 9.89 -16.32 -17.40
C PRO A 138 8.96 -15.64 -16.38
N ARG A 139 8.43 -14.45 -16.72
CA ARG A 139 7.46 -13.75 -15.86
C ARG A 139 6.16 -14.54 -15.66
N PHE A 140 5.68 -15.21 -16.71
CA PHE A 140 4.50 -16.07 -16.64
C PHE A 140 4.74 -17.24 -15.68
N LEU A 141 5.90 -17.90 -15.77
CA LEU A 141 6.26 -19.01 -14.87
C LEU A 141 6.38 -18.53 -13.43
N GLU A 142 7.03 -17.39 -13.21
CA GLU A 142 7.17 -16.76 -11.89
C GLU A 142 5.79 -16.44 -11.28
N ALA A 143 4.90 -15.82 -12.05
CA ALA A 143 3.55 -15.50 -11.60
C ALA A 143 2.76 -16.77 -11.26
N LEU A 144 2.87 -17.81 -12.09
CA LEU A 144 2.21 -19.09 -11.83
C LEU A 144 2.68 -19.70 -10.50
N ASP A 145 3.99 -19.76 -10.26
CA ASP A 145 4.57 -20.33 -9.05
C ASP A 145 4.21 -19.54 -7.79
N TYR A 146 4.35 -18.21 -7.86
CA TYR A 146 4.01 -17.29 -6.76
C TYR A 146 2.52 -17.38 -6.40
N TYR A 147 1.63 -17.23 -7.37
CA TYR A 147 0.20 -17.27 -7.08
C TYR A 147 -0.28 -18.69 -6.72
N ALA A 148 0.28 -19.76 -7.28
CA ALA A 148 -0.04 -21.11 -6.81
C ALA A 148 0.20 -21.25 -5.29
N SER A 149 1.36 -20.78 -4.82
CA SER A 149 1.70 -20.77 -3.38
C SER A 149 0.73 -19.92 -2.56
N VAL A 150 0.30 -18.75 -3.07
CA VAL A 150 -0.70 -17.90 -2.41
C VAL A 150 -2.05 -18.63 -2.31
N PHE A 151 -2.55 -19.22 -3.40
CA PHE A 151 -3.81 -19.94 -3.43
C PHE A 151 -3.79 -21.18 -2.51
N GLU A 152 -2.68 -21.91 -2.45
CA GLU A 152 -2.49 -23.02 -1.51
C GLU A 152 -2.58 -22.55 -0.05
N SER A 153 -1.95 -21.41 0.28
CA SER A 153 -2.03 -20.84 1.63
C SER A 153 -3.46 -20.46 2.04
N ILE A 154 -4.25 -19.95 1.08
CA ILE A 154 -5.66 -19.62 1.28
C ILE A 154 -6.50 -20.89 1.44
N ASP A 155 -6.20 -21.94 0.68
CA ASP A 155 -6.93 -23.22 0.74
C ASP A 155 -6.81 -23.89 2.12
N VAL A 156 -5.66 -23.73 2.77
CA VAL A 156 -5.43 -24.19 4.15
C VAL A 156 -6.20 -23.34 5.17
N GLY A 157 -6.30 -22.03 4.94
CA GLY A 157 -6.88 -21.08 5.89
C GLY A 157 -8.40 -20.91 5.80
N LEU A 158 -9.00 -21.11 4.62
CA LEU A 158 -10.40 -20.77 4.35
C LEU A 158 -11.12 -21.86 3.54
N SER A 159 -12.35 -22.17 3.97
CA SER A 159 -13.25 -23.05 3.22
C SER A 159 -13.49 -22.57 1.79
N ARG A 160 -13.61 -23.52 0.85
CA ARG A 160 -13.91 -23.25 -0.58
C ARG A 160 -15.25 -22.53 -0.78
N GLU A 161 -16.20 -22.71 0.13
CA GLU A 161 -17.51 -22.04 0.09
C GLU A 161 -17.50 -20.65 0.73
N SER A 162 -16.35 -20.20 1.27
CA SER A 162 -16.24 -18.89 1.89
C SER A 162 -16.40 -17.78 0.86
N ARG A 163 -17.39 -16.92 1.05
CA ARG A 163 -17.59 -15.72 0.19
C ARG A 163 -16.40 -14.76 0.25
N GLU A 164 -15.73 -14.68 1.40
CA GLU A 164 -14.52 -13.86 1.56
C GLU A 164 -13.38 -14.41 0.70
N ARG A 165 -13.16 -15.73 0.73
CA ARG A 165 -12.17 -16.40 -0.12
C ARG A 165 -12.44 -16.12 -1.59
N ILE A 166 -13.66 -16.40 -2.04
CA ILE A 166 -14.07 -16.19 -3.43
C ILE A 166 -13.85 -14.73 -3.84
N GLY A 167 -14.19 -13.78 -2.96
CA GLY A 167 -13.97 -12.36 -3.19
C GLY A 167 -12.49 -12.01 -3.38
N VAL A 168 -11.61 -12.48 -2.49
CA VAL A 168 -10.16 -12.24 -2.58
C VAL A 168 -9.58 -12.85 -3.86
N GLU A 169 -9.91 -14.11 -4.14
CA GLU A 169 -9.41 -14.82 -5.32
C GLU A 169 -9.87 -14.14 -6.63
N GLN A 170 -11.15 -13.76 -6.74
CA GLN A 170 -11.72 -13.21 -7.98
C GLN A 170 -11.47 -11.72 -8.18
N HIS A 171 -11.46 -10.92 -7.12
CA HIS A 171 -11.44 -9.45 -7.25
C HIS A 171 -10.10 -8.82 -6.88
N CYS A 172 -9.24 -9.54 -6.17
CA CYS A 172 -7.88 -9.08 -5.87
C CYS A 172 -6.87 -9.85 -6.71
N LEU A 173 -6.68 -11.14 -6.42
CA LEU A 173 -5.59 -11.93 -7.02
C LEU A 173 -5.73 -12.07 -8.53
N ALA A 174 -6.94 -12.36 -9.04
CA ALA A 174 -7.16 -12.49 -10.47
C ALA A 174 -6.87 -11.20 -11.25
N ARG A 175 -7.17 -10.02 -10.66
CA ARG A 175 -6.86 -8.74 -11.30
C ARG A 175 -5.36 -8.55 -11.45
N ASP A 176 -4.62 -8.86 -10.40
CA ASP A 176 -3.17 -8.69 -10.41
C ASP A 176 -2.52 -9.67 -11.39
N ILE A 177 -2.96 -10.93 -11.40
CA ILE A 177 -2.52 -11.96 -12.38
C ILE A 177 -2.78 -11.49 -13.82
N VAL A 178 -3.97 -10.98 -14.09
CA VAL A 178 -4.32 -10.47 -15.43
C VAL A 178 -3.41 -9.30 -15.80
N ASN A 179 -3.13 -8.37 -14.89
CA ASN A 179 -2.23 -7.25 -15.20
C ASN A 179 -0.79 -7.72 -15.48
N ILE A 180 -0.26 -8.66 -14.69
CA ILE A 180 1.10 -9.19 -14.85
C ILE A 180 1.27 -9.93 -16.18
N ILE A 181 0.25 -10.67 -16.61
CA ILE A 181 0.31 -11.57 -17.78
C ILE A 181 -0.15 -10.86 -19.06
N ALA A 182 -1.26 -10.13 -19.02
CA ALA A 182 -1.94 -9.63 -20.21
C ALA A 182 -1.59 -8.18 -20.58
N CYS A 183 -0.98 -7.41 -19.68
CA CYS A 183 -0.58 -6.03 -19.95
C CYS A 183 0.92 -5.90 -20.22
N GLU A 184 1.32 -4.82 -20.89
CA GLU A 184 2.72 -4.44 -21.12
C GLU A 184 2.88 -2.91 -21.07
N GLY A 185 4.12 -2.43 -21.09
CA GLY A 185 4.40 -0.99 -21.07
C GLY A 185 3.72 -0.27 -19.90
N ASP A 186 3.18 0.92 -20.12
CA ASP A 186 2.51 1.71 -19.07
C ASP A 186 1.23 1.06 -18.52
N GLU A 187 0.61 0.14 -19.27
CA GLU A 187 -0.62 -0.55 -18.84
C GLU A 187 -0.35 -1.63 -17.79
N ARG A 188 0.88 -2.15 -17.74
CA ARG A 188 1.30 -3.10 -16.71
C ARG A 188 1.77 -2.32 -15.48
N VAL A 189 0.95 -2.35 -14.43
CA VAL A 189 1.18 -1.64 -13.17
C VAL A 189 1.66 -2.58 -12.06
N GLU A 190 1.30 -3.86 -12.10
CA GLU A 190 1.73 -4.86 -11.12
C GLU A 190 3.17 -5.33 -11.44
N ARG A 191 4.14 -4.70 -10.78
CA ARG A 191 5.58 -4.87 -11.04
C ARG A 191 6.35 -5.25 -9.78
N HIS A 192 6.01 -6.38 -9.21
CA HIS A 192 6.72 -6.94 -8.05
C HIS A 192 8.20 -7.17 -8.35
N GLU A 193 9.00 -7.04 -7.30
CA GLU A 193 10.44 -7.20 -7.33
C GLU A 193 10.90 -7.99 -6.10
N VAL A 194 12.01 -8.70 -6.25
CA VAL A 194 12.65 -9.43 -5.15
C VAL A 194 13.45 -8.49 -4.27
N HIS A 195 13.65 -8.89 -3.02
CA HIS A 195 14.51 -8.15 -2.11
C HIS A 195 15.95 -8.02 -2.66
N GLY A 196 16.50 -6.81 -2.62
CA GLY A 196 17.87 -6.53 -3.05
C GLY A 196 18.00 -6.06 -4.51
N LYS A 197 16.89 -5.97 -5.25
CA LYS A 197 16.80 -5.12 -6.43
C LYS A 197 16.65 -3.64 -6.02
#